data_AF-A0A0A2DQ28-F1
#
_entry.id   AF-A0A0A2DQ28-F1
#
_cell.length_a   1.000
_cell.length_b   1.000
_cell.length_c   1.000
_cell.angle_alpha   90.00
_cell.angle_beta   90.00
_cell.angle_gamma   90.00
#
_symmetry.space_group_name_H-M   'P 1'
#
loop_
_entity.id
_entity.type
_entity.pdbx_description
1 polymer ?
#
loop_
_entity_poly.entity_id
_entity_poly.type
_entity_poly.pdbx_seq_one_letter_code
_entity_poly.pdbx_strand_id
1 'polypeptide(L)' 'MTTILLASLLLVGLAFVLLGIRVFFRRGGKFPGTHVGSNKAMQDRGIGCHTAQHFEAQHHRSLEDRIKELE' A
#
# COMPACT_ATOMS: atom_id res chain seq x y z
N MET A 1 39.48 -15.94 -8.46
CA MET A 1 38.81 -14.63 -8.67
C MET A 1 37.58 -14.77 -9.56
N THR A 2 37.72 -15.28 -10.77
CA THR A 2 36.60 -15.55 -11.69
C THR A 2 35.53 -16.48 -11.11
N THR A 3 35.92 -17.54 -10.39
CA THR A 3 35.00 -18.47 -9.72
C THR A 3 34.13 -17.81 -8.64
N ILE A 4 34.71 -16.90 -7.84
CA ILE A 4 33.99 -16.16 -6.80
C ILE A 4 33.00 -15.18 -7.43
N LEU A 5 33.37 -14.52 -8.53
CA LEU A 5 32.47 -13.63 -9.27
C LEU A 5 31.28 -14.38 -9.89
N LEU A 6 31.51 -15.57 -10.46
CA LEU A 6 30.44 -16.40 -11.01
C LEU A 6 29.51 -16.92 -9.91
N ALA A 7 30.08 -17.36 -8.77
CA ALA A 7 29.31 -17.84 -7.63
C ALA A 7 28.46 -16.72 -7.01
N SER A 8 28.99 -15.51 -6.85
CA SER A 8 28.24 -14.38 -6.31
C SER A 8 27.12 -13.92 -7.24
N LEU A 9 27.38 -13.88 -8.56
CA LEU A 9 26.36 -13.52 -9.55
C LEU A 9 25.20 -14.52 -9.56
N LEU A 10 25.50 -15.82 -9.49
CA LEU A 10 24.47 -16.87 -9.39
C LEU A 10 23.64 -16.73 -8.12
N LEU A 11 24.28 -16.47 -6.98
CA LEU A 11 23.60 -16.38 -5.69
C LEU A 11 22.69 -15.15 -5.62
N VAL A 12 23.16 -13.99 -6.07
CA VAL A 12 22.37 -12.77 -6.15
C VAL A 12 21.22 -12.94 -7.15
N GLY A 13 21.49 -13.48 -8.33
CA GLY A 13 20.44 -13.75 -9.33
C GLY A 13 19.34 -14.65 -8.80
N LEU A 14 19.72 -15.72 -8.08
CA LEU A 14 18.77 -16.62 -7.42
C LEU A 14 17.94 -15.88 -6.36
N ALA A 15 18.56 -15.03 -5.54
CA ALA A 15 17.85 -14.23 -4.54
C ALA A 15 16.79 -13.30 -5.17
N PHE A 16 17.11 -12.62 -6.27
CA PHE A 16 16.16 -11.78 -7.00
C PHE A 16 14.97 -12.58 -7.54
N VAL A 17 15.22 -13.76 -8.12
CA VAL A 17 14.16 -14.63 -8.64
C VAL A 17 13.26 -15.13 -7.51
N LEU A 18 13.85 -15.54 -6.38
CA LEU A 18 13.10 -16.01 -5.22
C LEU A 18 12.23 -14.91 -4.61
N LEU A 19 12.77 -13.69 -4.44
CA LEU A 19 12.02 -12.53 -3.95
C LEU A 19 10.86 -12.16 -4.89
N GLY A 20 11.07 -12.28 -6.19
CA GLY A 20 10.08 -11.95 -7.22
C GLY A 20 9.17 -13.10 -7.62
N ILE A 21 9.17 -14.26 -6.95
CA ILE A 21 8.51 -15.49 -7.47
C ILE A 21 7.02 -15.29 -7.78
N ARG A 22 6.31 -14.47 -7.00
CA ARG A 22 4.91 -14.12 -7.26
C ARG A 22 4.72 -13.17 -8.44
N VAL A 23 5.69 -12.30 -8.71
CA VAL A 23 5.65 -11.36 -9.85
C VAL A 23 6.03 -12.07 -11.14
N PHE A 24 7.07 -12.92 -11.12
CA PHE A 24 7.57 -13.62 -12.29
C PHE A 24 6.71 -14.84 -12.71
N PHE A 25 6.19 -15.63 -11.76
CA PHE A 25 5.56 -16.92 -12.07
C PHE A 25 4.03 -16.97 -11.90
N ARG A 26 3.38 -15.97 -11.28
CA ARG A 26 1.90 -15.94 -11.21
C ARG A 26 1.34 -15.16 -12.40
N ARG A 27 0.31 -15.71 -13.07
CA ARG A 27 -0.46 -14.98 -14.09
C ARG A 27 -1.11 -13.75 -13.43
N GLY A 28 -0.77 -12.56 -13.94
CA GLY A 28 -1.20 -11.29 -13.35
C GLY A 28 -0.32 -10.78 -12.20
N GLY A 29 0.90 -11.30 -12.06
CA GLY A 29 1.90 -10.81 -11.12
C GLY A 29 2.16 -9.31 -11.33
N LYS A 30 1.64 -8.51 -10.41
CA LYS A 30 1.88 -7.06 -10.35
C LYS A 30 2.45 -6.74 -8.99
N PHE A 31 3.30 -5.72 -8.93
CA PHE A 31 3.64 -5.15 -7.65
C PHE A 31 2.37 -4.62 -6.97
N PRO A 32 2.17 -4.89 -5.67
CA PRO A 32 1.00 -4.40 -4.96
C PRO A 32 0.98 -2.87 -5.04
N GLY A 33 -0.19 -2.31 -5.34
CA GLY A 33 -0.37 -0.86 -5.34
C GLY A 33 -0.16 -0.33 -3.92
N THR A 34 0.79 0.59 -3.75
CA THR A 34 1.10 1.25 -2.46
C THR A 34 0.18 2.44 -2.17
N HIS A 35 -0.74 2.75 -3.08
CA HIS A 35 -1.67 3.87 -2.92
C HIS A 35 -2.83 3.46 -2.01
N VAL A 36 -2.86 4.06 -0.81
CA VAL A 36 -3.87 3.78 0.23
C VAL A 36 -5.29 3.94 -0.29
N GLY A 37 -5.55 5.01 -1.06
CA GLY A 37 -6.90 5.33 -1.55
C GLY A 37 -7.46 4.35 -2.58
N SER A 38 -6.64 3.57 -3.28
CA SER A 38 -7.10 2.59 -4.27
C SER A 38 -7.02 1.14 -3.77
N ASN A 39 -6.58 0.95 -2.53
CA ASN A 39 -6.48 -0.38 -1.93
C ASN A 39 -7.80 -0.76 -1.25
N LYS A 40 -8.55 -1.68 -1.89
CA LYS A 40 -9.83 -2.18 -1.36
C LYS A 40 -9.72 -2.71 0.07
N ALA A 41 -8.65 -3.42 0.42
CA ALA A 41 -8.46 -3.93 1.77
C ALA A 41 -8.24 -2.83 2.82
N MET A 42 -7.76 -1.64 2.43
CA MET A 42 -7.66 -0.49 3.32
C MET A 42 -8.97 0.29 3.39
N GLN A 43 -9.68 0.42 2.27
CA GLN A 43 -11.03 0.98 2.23
C GLN A 43 -12.01 0.19 3.11
N ASP A 44 -11.95 -1.14 3.09
CA ASP A 44 -12.78 -2.01 3.93
C ASP A 44 -12.49 -1.80 5.43
N ARG A 45 -11.32 -1.25 5.78
CA ARG A 45 -10.93 -0.88 7.15
C ARG A 45 -11.25 0.58 7.49
N GLY A 46 -11.88 1.33 6.58
CA GLY A 46 -12.16 2.77 6.74
C GLY A 46 -10.91 3.65 6.64
N ILE A 47 -9.80 3.14 6.10
CA ILE A 47 -8.55 3.89 5.97
C ILE A 47 -8.51 4.53 4.58
N GLY A 48 -8.71 5.85 4.55
CA GLY A 48 -8.72 6.66 3.33
C GLY A 48 -7.41 7.40 3.07
N CYS A 49 -7.37 8.16 1.98
CA CYS A 49 -6.29 9.12 1.74
C CYS A 49 -6.38 10.26 2.75
N HIS A 50 -5.24 10.73 3.26
CA HIS A 50 -5.17 11.83 4.23
C HIS A 50 -5.96 13.07 3.78
N THR A 51 -5.89 13.44 2.50
CA THR A 51 -6.64 14.59 1.95
C THR A 51 -8.14 14.39 2.04
N ALA A 52 -8.63 13.19 1.74
CA ALA A 52 -10.05 12.86 1.84
C ALA A 52 -10.51 12.86 3.31
N GLN A 53 -9.73 12.25 4.20
CA GLN A 53 -10.01 12.26 5.64
C GLN A 53 -10.03 13.67 6.23
N HIS A 54 -9.11 14.54 5.78
CA HIS A 54 -9.06 15.93 6.23
C HIS A 54 -10.27 16.73 5.74
N PHE A 55 -10.71 16.51 4.49
CA PHE A 55 -11.93 17.13 3.95
C PHE A 55 -13.19 16.67 4.70
N GLU A 56 -13.31 15.37 4.96
CA GLU A 56 -14.41 14.80 5.76
C GLU A 56 -14.43 15.38 7.18
N ALA A 57 -13.26 15.49 7.83
CA ALA A 57 -13.14 16.09 9.16
C ALA A 57 -13.54 17.57 9.19
N GLN A 58 -13.24 18.33 8.13
CA GLN A 58 -13.65 19.74 8.02
C GLN A 58 -15.15 19.92 7.79
N HIS A 59 -15.81 18.97 7.12
CA HIS A 59 -17.25 19.04 6.87
C HIS A 59 -18.10 18.27 7.87
N HIS A 60 -17.48 17.54 8.78
CA HIS A 60 -18.18 16.91 9.89
C HIS A 60 -18.61 17.97 10.90
N ARG A 61 -19.91 18.07 11.16
CA ARG A 61 -20.44 18.95 12.21
C ARG A 61 -19.93 18.48 13.55
N SER A 62 -19.26 19.36 14.28
CA SER A 62 -18.83 19.07 15.64
C SER A 62 -20.03 18.97 16.58
N LEU A 63 -19.84 18.34 17.74
CA LEU A 63 -20.90 18.19 18.74
C LEU A 63 -21.50 19.55 19.14
N GLU A 64 -20.65 20.57 19.23
CA GLU A 64 -21.04 21.94 19.57
C GLU A 64 -22.04 22.53 18.56
N ASP A 65 -21.86 22.29 17.25
CA ASP A 65 -22.78 22.76 16.22
C ASP A 65 -24.16 22.10 16.37
N ARG A 66 -24.17 20.81 16.70
CA ARG A 66 -25.43 20.06 16.90
C ARG A 66 -26.16 20.49 18.17
N ILE A 67 -25.43 20.89 19.22
CA ILE A 67 -26.04 21.39 20.46
C ILE A 67 -26.71 22.74 20.21
N LYS A 68 -26.06 23.64 19.45
CA LYS A 68 -26.63 24.96 19.10
C LYS A 68 -27.89 24.90 18.23
N GLU A 69 -28.07 23.86 17.42
CA GLU A 69 -29.30 23.68 16.63
C GLU A 69 -30.50 23.22 17.48
N LEU A 70 -30.26 22.67 18.67
CA LEU A 70 -31.30 22.15 19.56
C LEU A 70 -31.73 23.16 20.64
N GLU A 71 -30.95 24.23 20.83
CA GLU A 71 -31.25 25.37 21.70
C GLU A 71 -32.10 26.41 20.97
#